data_AF-B0JXW8-F1
#
_entry.id   AF-B0JXW8-F1
#
_cell.length_a   1.000
_cell.length_b   1.000
_cell.length_c   1.000
_cell.angle_alpha   90.00
_cell.angle_beta   90.00
_cell.angle_gamma   90.00
#
_symmetry.space_group_name_H-M   'P 1'
#
loop_
_entity.id
_entity.type
_entity.pdbx_description
1 polymer ?
#
loop_
_entity_poly.entity_id
_entity_poly.type
_entity_poly.pdbx_seq_one_letter_code
_entity_poly.pdbx_strand_id
1 'polypeptide(L)' 'MSDRYRFETLQVHAGQEPAPGTNARAVPIYQTTSYVFNDADHGARLFALEEFGNIYTRILTSSPP' A
#
# COMPACT_ATOMS: atom_id res chain seq x y z
N MET A 1 -15.33 -1.69 23.66
CA MET A 1 -14.02 -1.11 24.05
C MET A 1 -13.27 -0.70 22.80
N SER A 2 -13.16 0.60 22.52
CA SER A 2 -12.10 1.08 21.64
C SER A 2 -10.88 1.30 22.53
N ASP A 3 -10.14 0.22 22.79
CA ASP A 3 -8.82 0.36 23.41
C ASP A 3 -7.91 1.00 22.37
N ARG A 4 -7.81 2.32 22.43
CA ARG A 4 -6.80 3.06 21.68
C ARG A 4 -5.45 2.59 22.18
N TYR A 5 -4.69 1.94 21.30
CA TYR A 5 -3.31 1.57 21.57
C TYR A 5 -2.51 2.79 22.00
N ARG A 6 -1.52 2.57 22.88
CA ARG A 6 -0.61 3.62 23.32
C ARG A 6 0.32 4.04 22.18
N PHE A 7 0.90 5.22 22.33
CA PHE A 7 1.78 5.81 21.32
C PHE A 7 2.95 4.89 20.96
N GLU A 8 3.57 4.25 21.95
CA GLU A 8 4.69 3.34 21.75
C GLU A 8 4.30 2.12 20.90
N THR A 9 3.08 1.63 21.04
CA THR A 9 2.56 0.53 20.21
C THR A 9 2.25 1.01 18.79
N LEU A 10 1.68 2.21 18.64
CA LEU A 10 1.34 2.78 17.34
C LEU A 10 2.60 3.08 16.52
N GLN A 11 3.68 3.56 17.14
CA GLN A 11 4.97 3.76 16.47
C GLN A 11 5.49 2.50 15.79
N VAL A 12 5.19 1.32 16.35
CA VAL A 12 5.69 0.04 15.85
C VAL A 12 4.70 -0.63 14.90
N HIS A 13 3.39 -0.36 14.99
CA HIS A 13 2.38 -1.16 14.27
C HIS A 13 1.38 -0.37 13.43
N ALA A 14 1.22 0.93 13.65
CA ALA A 14 0.23 1.71 12.90
C ALA A 14 0.62 1.83 11.42
N GLY A 15 -0.36 1.76 10.53
CA GLY A 15 -0.17 1.94 9.09
C GLY A 15 0.44 0.74 8.36
N GLN A 16 0.64 -0.41 9.04
CA GLN A 16 1.17 -1.62 8.42
C GLN A 16 0.45 -2.89 8.87
N GLU A 17 0.20 -3.77 7.91
CA GLU A 17 -0.29 -5.13 8.12
C GLU A 17 0.72 -6.13 7.52
N PRO A 18 0.76 -7.40 7.98
CA PRO A 18 1.62 -8.41 7.38
C PRO A 18 1.39 -8.52 5.87
N ALA A 19 2.47 -8.56 5.10
CA ALA A 19 2.35 -8.55 3.64
C ALA A 19 1.61 -9.81 3.13
N PRO A 20 0.61 -9.66 2.24
CA PRO A 20 -0.16 -10.79 1.73
C PRO A 20 0.76 -11.79 1.01
N GLY A 21 0.45 -13.09 1.15
CA GLY A 21 1.15 -14.17 0.45
C GLY A 21 2.50 -14.60 1.01
N THR A 22 3.07 -13.91 2.01
CA THR A 22 4.40 -14.22 2.55
C THR A 22 4.47 -14.41 4.07
N ASN A 23 3.43 -14.02 4.81
CA ASN A 23 3.42 -13.93 6.28
C ASN A 23 4.59 -13.12 6.86
N ALA A 24 5.24 -12.27 6.05
CA ALA A 24 6.31 -11.41 6.51
C ALA A 24 5.74 -10.30 7.40
N ARG A 25 6.35 -10.11 8.59
CA ARG A 25 5.96 -9.03 9.50
C ARG A 25 6.64 -7.70 9.20
N ALA A 26 7.85 -7.74 8.64
CA ALA A 26 8.54 -6.55 8.19
C ALA A 26 7.92 -6.04 6.88
N VAL A 27 7.85 -4.72 6.71
CA VAL A 27 7.36 -4.10 5.48
C VAL A 27 8.28 -4.48 4.30
N PRO A 28 7.74 -4.99 3.19
CA PRO A 28 8.54 -5.28 2.00
C PRO A 28 9.15 -4.02 1.37
N ILE A 29 10.31 -4.17 0.75
CA ILE A 29 10.93 -3.11 -0.06
C ILE A 29 10.50 -3.30 -1.51
N TYR A 30 9.59 -2.44 -1.99
CA TYR A 30 9.14 -2.42 -3.39
C TYR A 30 10.12 -1.64 -4.27
N GLN A 31 11.25 -2.26 -4.63
CA GLN A 31 12.28 -1.65 -5.47
C GLN A 31 11.91 -1.70 -6.96
N THR A 32 10.93 -0.87 -7.35
CA THR A 32 10.45 -0.73 -8.73
C THR A 32 10.29 0.74 -9.11
N THR A 33 10.17 1.02 -10.41
CA THR A 33 9.84 2.35 -10.95
C THR A 33 8.37 2.48 -11.38
N SER A 34 7.71 1.35 -11.70
CA SER A 34 6.35 1.30 -12.23
C SER A 34 5.59 0.05 -11.76
N TYR A 35 4.27 0.09 -11.94
CA TYR A 35 3.33 -0.99 -11.61
C TYR A 35 2.50 -1.38 -12.84
N VAL A 36 2.13 -2.65 -12.95
CA VAL A 36 1.34 -3.19 -14.07
C VAL A 36 -0.14 -2.92 -13.82
N PHE A 37 -0.87 -2.46 -14.83
CA PHE A 37 -2.33 -2.35 -14.78
C PHE A 37 -3.00 -3.68 -15.11
N ASN A 38 -4.12 -3.98 -14.46
CA ASN A 38 -4.92 -5.17 -14.77
C ASN A 38 -5.46 -5.12 -16.21
N ASP A 39 -5.87 -3.93 -16.68
CA ASP A 39 -6.32 -3.64 -18.04
C ASP A 39 -6.23 -2.13 -18.35
N ALA A 40 -6.66 -1.71 -19.55
CA ALA A 40 -6.61 -0.31 -19.99
C ALA A 40 -7.58 0.59 -19.20
N ASP A 41 -8.77 0.08 -18.85
CA ASP A 41 -9.78 0.84 -18.12
C ASP A 41 -9.35 1.07 -16.67
N HIS A 42 -8.69 0.09 -16.04
CA HIS A 42 -8.06 0.22 -14.73
C HIS A 42 -7.01 1.32 -14.72
N GLY A 43 -6.16 1.38 -15.75
CA GLY A 43 -5.22 2.49 -15.91
C GLY A 43 -5.94 3.84 -15.96
N ALA A 44 -7.00 3.95 -16.77
CA ALA A 44 -7.77 5.19 -16.89
C ALA A 44 -8.38 5.65 -15.56
N ARG A 45 -8.97 4.72 -14.78
CA ARG A 45 -9.55 5.03 -13.46
C ARG A 45 -8.51 5.52 -12.45
N LEU A 46 -7.32 4.91 -12.42
CA LEU A 46 -6.22 5.35 -11.55
C LEU A 46 -5.78 6.80 -11.88
N PHE A 47 -5.65 7.14 -13.16
CA PHE A 47 -5.29 8.50 -13.57
C PHE A 47 -6.41 9.53 -13.37
N ALA A 48 -7.68 9.09 -13.44
CA ALA A 48 -8.85 9.93 -13.16
C ALA A 48 -9.11 10.13 -11.66
N LEU A 49 -8.32 9.50 -10.77
CA LEU A 49 -8.53 9.46 -9.32
C LEU A 49 -9.87 8.82 -8.91
N GLU A 50 -10.44 8.00 -9.79
CA GLU A 50 -11.65 7.22 -9.54
C GLU A 50 -11.34 5.96 -8.73
N GLU A 51 -10.10 5.48 -8.78
CA GLU A 51 -9.60 4.32 -8.06
C GLU A 51 -8.26 4.65 -7.38
N PHE A 52 -8.03 4.17 -6.16
CA PHE A 52 -6.76 4.35 -5.46
C PHE A 52 -5.82 3.20 -5.76
N GLY A 53 -4.61 3.50 -6.22
CA GLY A 53 -3.63 2.47 -6.54
C GLY A 53 -2.32 3.05 -7.05
N ASN A 54 -1.29 2.20 -7.13
CA ASN A 54 0.04 2.62 -7.54
C ASN A 54 0.12 2.78 -9.06
N ILE A 55 0.67 3.91 -9.52
CA ILE A 55 0.91 4.21 -10.94
C ILE A 55 2.43 4.19 -11.21
N TYR A 56 3.16 5.11 -10.56
CA TYR A 56 4.61 5.21 -10.60
C TYR A 56 5.14 5.58 -9.21
N THR A 57 6.32 5.07 -8.87
CA THR A 57 6.98 5.28 -7.56
C THR A 57 7.15 6.76 -7.20
N ARG A 58 7.31 7.65 -8.19
CA ARG A 58 7.45 9.11 -7.98
C ARG A 58 6.18 9.77 -7.41
N ILE A 59 5.01 9.20 -7.70
CA ILE A 59 3.71 9.76 -7.30
C ILE A 59 3.15 8.97 -6.12
N LEU A 60 3.27 7.65 -6.16
CA LEU A 60 2.74 6.79 -5.12
C LEU A 60 3.53 5.48 -5.02
N THR A 61 3.92 5.14 -3.79
CA THR A 61 4.25 3.78 -3.36
C THR A 61 3.50 3.54 -2.07
N SER A 62 2.44 2.74 -2.14
CA SER A 62 1.82 2.10 -0.98
C SER A 62 1.98 0.58 -1.08
N SER A 63 1.95 -0.11 0.05
CA SER A 63 1.70 -1.57 0.06
C SER A 63 0.48 -1.85 -0.84
N PRO A 64 0.50 -2.92 -1.66
CA PRO A 64 -0.69 -3.30 -2.40
C PRO A 64 -1.85 -3.52 -1.41
N PRO A 65 -3.09 -3.21 -1.80
CA PRO A 65 -4.28 -3.58 -1.02
C PRO A 65 -4.36 -5.09 -0.79
#